data_AF-A0A956XQV8-F1
#
_entry.id   AF-A0A956XQV8-F1
#
_cell.length_a   1.000
_cell.length_b   1.000
_cell.length_c   1.000
_cell.angle_alpha   90.00
_cell.angle_beta   90.00
_cell.angle_gamma   90.00
#
_symmetry.space_group_name_H-M   'P 1'
#
loop_
_entity.id
_entity.type
_entity.pdbx_description
1 polymer ?
#
loop_
_entity_poly.entity_id
_entity_poly.type
_entity_poly.pdbx_seq_one_letter_code
_entity_poly.pdbx_strand_id
1 'polypeptide(L)'
;MNTEHPMQARQSGQDYFQSVLVTVVGGAFAAAGYHLAEEPMQWLGGRYRFIKPLAGNWRAIIEFQVLTYTDNAYTGQQPSRFRVTLIRSDQPGGKPSSQPGYVHRTLSQLVVSDFGVAILPSPDHWWPFSDTTSLGNALAEAGHLAVGYGIPWLQGDLSPDGTNANGSDESSA
;
A
#
# COMPACT_ATOMS: atom_id res chain seq x y z
N MET A 1 28.01 -26.72 8.24
CA MET A 1 27.43 -25.44 7.77
C MET A 1 26.20 -25.79 6.94
N ASN A 2 25.00 -25.59 7.48
CA ASN A 2 23.76 -25.76 6.73
C ASN A 2 23.59 -24.55 5.83
N THR A 3 23.75 -24.73 4.52
CA THR A 3 23.50 -23.68 3.54
C THR A 3 22.00 -23.57 3.38
N GLU A 4 21.37 -22.57 4.00
CA GLU A 4 19.95 -22.28 3.74
C GLU A 4 19.76 -21.97 2.26
N HIS A 5 18.80 -22.64 1.62
CA HIS A 5 18.54 -22.43 0.20
C HIS A 5 17.96 -21.03 -0.03
N PRO A 6 18.35 -20.32 -1.11
CA PRO A 6 17.96 -18.93 -1.36
C PRO A 6 16.43 -18.74 -1.52
N MET A 7 15.68 -19.78 -1.87
CA MET A 7 14.22 -19.73 -1.88
C MET A 7 13.61 -19.75 -0.46
N GLN A 8 14.18 -20.54 0.45
CA GLN A 8 13.72 -20.62 1.84
C GLN A 8 14.00 -19.30 2.59
N ALA A 9 15.15 -18.67 2.35
CA ALA A 9 15.50 -17.38 2.94
C ALA A 9 14.63 -16.21 2.45
N ARG A 10 14.15 -16.25 1.19
CA ARG A 10 13.20 -15.26 0.67
C ARG A 10 11.80 -15.45 1.22
N GLN A 11 11.35 -16.70 1.30
CA GLN A 11 10.05 -17.04 1.86
C GLN A 11 9.97 -16.62 3.34
N SER A 12 11.02 -16.90 4.13
CA SER A 12 11.07 -16.46 5.53
C SER A 12 11.05 -14.92 5.69
N GLY A 13 11.74 -14.18 4.81
CA GLY A 13 11.70 -12.71 4.81
C GLY A 13 10.32 -12.13 4.45
N GLN A 14 9.60 -12.78 3.54
CA GLN A 14 8.23 -12.41 3.15
C GLN A 14 7.23 -12.71 4.27
N ASP A 15 7.27 -13.91 4.85
CA ASP A 15 6.40 -14.30 5.97
C ASP A 15 6.63 -13.36 7.17
N TYR A 16 7.90 -12.99 7.40
CA TYR A 16 8.26 -12.01 8.41
C TYR A 16 7.66 -10.63 8.14
N PHE A 17 7.81 -10.10 6.91
CA PHE A 17 7.21 -8.83 6.52
C PHE A 17 5.70 -8.83 6.73
N GLN A 18 5.01 -9.90 6.34
CA GLN A 18 3.56 -10.03 6.53
C GLN A 18 3.16 -9.93 8.01
N SER A 19 3.88 -10.63 8.89
CA SER A 19 3.60 -10.60 10.32
C SER A 19 3.71 -9.19 10.90
N VAL A 20 4.76 -8.45 10.54
CA VAL A 20 4.94 -7.06 11.01
C VAL A 20 3.91 -6.12 10.37
N LEU A 21 3.63 -6.27 9.07
CA LEU A 21 2.60 -5.52 8.35
C LEU A 21 1.25 -5.62 9.05
N VAL A 22 0.75 -6.83 9.29
CA VAL A 22 -0.54 -7.05 9.95
C VAL A 22 -0.56 -6.47 11.35
N THR A 23 0.55 -6.60 12.10
CA THR A 23 0.65 -6.07 13.46
C THR A 23 0.57 -4.54 13.49
N VAL A 24 1.27 -3.87 12.56
CA VAL A 24 1.42 -2.40 12.58
C VAL A 24 0.21 -1.70 11.98
N VAL A 25 -0.26 -2.12 10.81
CA VAL A 25 -1.34 -1.41 10.08
C VAL A 25 -2.67 -2.15 10.09
N GLY A 26 -2.69 -3.44 10.42
CA GLY A 26 -3.87 -4.29 10.29
C GLY A 26 -5.05 -3.80 11.11
N GLY A 27 -4.83 -3.34 12.34
CA GLY A 27 -5.89 -2.79 13.20
C GLY A 27 -6.55 -1.54 12.61
N ALA A 28 -5.75 -0.59 12.12
CA ALA A 28 -6.24 0.64 11.50
C ALA A 28 -7.01 0.36 10.19
N PHE A 29 -6.49 -0.54 9.36
CA PHE A 29 -7.14 -0.91 8.10
C PHE A 29 -8.42 -1.71 8.31
N ALA A 30 -8.44 -2.62 9.30
CA ALA A 30 -9.64 -3.33 9.70
C ALA A 30 -10.73 -2.37 10.21
N ALA A 31 -10.36 -1.38 11.02
CA ALA A 31 -11.29 -0.35 11.48
C ALA A 31 -11.87 0.48 10.31
N ALA A 32 -11.10 0.68 9.24
CA ALA A 32 -11.57 1.31 8.01
C ALA A 32 -12.38 0.38 7.07
N GLY A 33 -12.55 -0.90 7.43
CA GLY A 33 -13.29 -1.90 6.67
C GLY A 33 -12.48 -2.67 5.62
N TYR A 34 -11.15 -2.58 5.65
CA TYR A 34 -10.28 -3.36 4.79
C TYR A 34 -9.87 -4.68 5.46
N HIS A 35 -9.76 -5.74 4.69
CA HIS A 35 -9.23 -7.03 5.13
C HIS A 35 -8.03 -7.44 4.27
N LEU A 36 -7.07 -8.15 4.84
CA LEU A 36 -5.97 -8.72 4.08
C LEU A 36 -6.50 -9.85 3.19
N ALA A 37 -6.24 -9.77 1.89
CA ALA A 37 -6.63 -10.79 0.93
C ALA A 37 -5.75 -12.04 1.08
N GLU A 38 -6.38 -13.21 1.25
CA GLU A 38 -5.72 -14.51 1.31
C GLU A 38 -5.34 -14.97 -0.10
N GLU A 39 -4.21 -14.48 -0.61
CA GLU A 39 -3.71 -14.79 -1.95
C GLU A 39 -2.28 -15.36 -1.89
N PRO A 40 -2.11 -16.64 -1.48
CA PRO A 40 -0.79 -17.22 -1.23
C PRO A 40 0.21 -17.09 -2.40
N MET A 41 -0.28 -17.19 -3.63
CA MET A 41 0.55 -17.01 -4.83
C MET A 41 1.05 -15.58 -5.03
N GLN A 42 0.30 -14.57 -4.59
CA GLN A 42 0.73 -13.18 -4.67
C GLN A 42 1.69 -12.81 -3.53
N TRP A 43 1.50 -13.43 -2.36
CA TRP A 43 2.40 -13.30 -1.22
C TRP A 43 3.81 -13.81 -1.55
N LEU A 44 3.92 -14.93 -2.29
CA LEU A 44 5.20 -15.42 -2.83
C LEU A 44 5.91 -14.39 -3.73
N GLY A 45 5.15 -13.49 -4.36
CA GLY A 45 5.67 -12.37 -5.16
C GLY A 45 5.98 -11.10 -4.35
N GLY A 46 5.89 -11.16 -3.02
CA GLY A 46 6.08 -10.01 -2.13
C GLY A 46 4.96 -8.98 -2.24
N ARG A 47 3.73 -9.38 -2.63
CA ARG A 47 2.58 -8.47 -2.73
C ARG A 47 1.52 -8.83 -1.71
N TYR A 48 1.12 -7.86 -0.89
CA TYR A 48 0.09 -7.98 0.14
C TYR A 48 -0.99 -6.95 -0.11
N ARG A 49 -2.26 -7.36 -0.14
CA ARG A 49 -3.37 -6.51 -0.51
C ARG A 49 -4.40 -6.44 0.59
N PHE A 50 -4.67 -5.24 1.06
CA PHE A 50 -5.84 -4.95 1.88
C PHE A 50 -6.97 -4.51 0.97
N ILE A 51 -8.14 -5.16 1.06
CA ILE A 51 -9.27 -4.95 0.16
C ILE A 51 -10.49 -4.52 0.96
N LYS A 52 -11.20 -3.51 0.45
CA LYS A 52 -12.51 -3.09 0.93
C LYS A 52 -13.51 -3.06 -0.24
N PRO A 53 -14.64 -3.77 -0.16
CA PRO A 53 -15.75 -3.59 -1.09
C PRO A 53 -16.32 -2.17 -0.98
N LEU A 54 -16.61 -1.54 -2.11
CA LEU A 54 -17.30 -0.25 -2.19
C LEU A 54 -18.70 -0.44 -2.79
N ALA A 55 -19.46 0.65 -2.96
CA ALA A 55 -20.75 0.62 -3.63
C ALA A 55 -20.61 0.18 -5.10
N GLY A 56 -21.64 -0.50 -5.63
CA GLY A 56 -21.56 -1.16 -6.93
C GLY A 56 -20.58 -2.33 -6.90
N ASN A 57 -19.98 -2.67 -8.04
CA ASN A 57 -18.96 -3.72 -8.12
C ASN A 57 -17.54 -3.22 -7.82
N TRP A 58 -17.41 -2.02 -7.24
CA TRP A 58 -16.13 -1.38 -6.99
C TRP A 58 -15.42 -1.95 -5.76
N ARG A 59 -14.10 -1.92 -5.79
CA ARG A 59 -13.22 -2.28 -4.67
C ARG A 59 -12.15 -1.21 -4.50
N ALA A 60 -11.84 -0.89 -3.25
CA ALA A 60 -10.64 -0.17 -2.87
C ALA A 60 -9.57 -1.16 -2.43
N ILE A 61 -8.34 -0.98 -2.89
CA ILE A 61 -7.21 -1.87 -2.63
C ILE A 61 -6.01 -1.02 -2.21
N ILE A 62 -5.39 -1.41 -1.10
CA ILE A 62 -4.09 -0.92 -0.67
C ILE A 62 -3.11 -2.08 -0.83
N GLU A 63 -2.22 -1.97 -1.82
CA GLU A 63 -1.23 -2.98 -2.15
C GLU A 63 0.14 -2.57 -1.61
N PHE A 64 0.75 -3.44 -0.80
CA PHE A 64 2.14 -3.36 -0.39
C PHE A 64 2.95 -4.28 -1.30
N GLN A 65 3.97 -3.73 -1.96
CA GLN A 65 4.95 -4.54 -2.67
C GLN A 65 6.30 -4.44 -1.96
N VAL A 66 6.77 -5.54 -1.41
CA VAL A 66 8.07 -5.66 -0.74
C VAL A 66 9.11 -6.29 -1.68
N LEU A 67 10.31 -5.75 -1.64
CA LEU A 67 11.52 -6.32 -2.21
C LEU A 67 12.49 -6.60 -1.07
N THR A 68 12.65 -7.87 -0.73
CA THR A 68 13.56 -8.32 0.32
C THR A 68 14.93 -8.64 -0.27
N TYR A 69 15.97 -7.99 0.24
CA TYR A 69 17.36 -8.34 -0.08
C TYR A 69 17.93 -9.13 1.10
N THR A 70 18.40 -10.35 0.84
CA THR A 70 19.15 -11.14 1.83
C THR A 70 20.59 -10.64 1.84
N ASP A 71 21.06 -10.23 3.02
CA ASP A 71 22.43 -9.74 3.20
C ASP A 71 23.43 -10.82 2.74
N ASN A 72 24.09 -10.56 1.62
CA ASN A 72 25.15 -11.40 1.11
C ASN A 72 26.17 -10.52 0.38
N ALA A 73 27.39 -11.03 0.24
CA ALA A 73 28.53 -10.31 -0.35
C ALA A 73 28.27 -9.73 -1.76
N TYR A 74 27.19 -10.15 -2.45
CA TYR A 74 26.83 -9.70 -3.79
C TYR A 74 25.72 -8.63 -3.83
N THR A 75 24.99 -8.41 -2.74
CA THR A 75 23.89 -7.42 -2.67
C THR A 75 24.34 -6.02 -2.26
N GLY A 76 25.62 -5.84 -1.93
CA GLY A 76 26.18 -4.53 -1.58
C GLY A 76 25.52 -3.88 -0.35
N GLN A 77 25.00 -4.68 0.59
CA GLN A 77 24.29 -4.21 1.79
C GLN A 77 23.10 -3.29 1.51
N GLN A 78 22.43 -3.46 0.36
CA GLN A 78 21.25 -2.66 0.05
C GLN A 78 20.10 -2.99 1.02
N PRO A 79 19.46 -1.97 1.63
CA PRO A 79 18.32 -2.21 2.50
C PRO A 79 17.16 -2.82 1.71
N SER A 80 16.41 -3.71 2.35
CA SER A 80 15.10 -4.13 1.84
C SER A 80 14.19 -2.92 1.74
N ARG A 81 13.17 -2.99 0.88
CA ARG A 81 12.28 -1.84 0.69
C ARG A 81 10.89 -2.26 0.27
N PHE A 82 9.93 -1.39 0.52
CA PHE A 82 8.58 -1.58 0.01
C PHE A 82 8.00 -0.29 -0.58
N ARG A 83 6.94 -0.45 -1.37
CA ARG A 83 6.09 0.63 -1.86
C ARG A 83 4.63 0.31 -1.59
N VAL A 84 3.82 1.36 -1.51
CA VAL A 84 2.36 1.25 -1.33
C VAL A 84 1.67 1.81 -2.57
N THR A 85 0.74 1.03 -3.11
CA THR A 85 -0.06 1.36 -4.28
C THR A 85 -1.55 1.37 -3.90
N LEU A 86 -2.26 2.38 -4.34
CA LEU A 86 -3.69 2.58 -4.11
C LEU A 86 -4.43 2.32 -5.42
N ILE A 87 -5.44 1.46 -5.37
CA ILE A 87 -6.24 1.06 -6.54
C ILE A 87 -7.72 1.14 -6.21
N ARG A 88 -8.51 1.82 -7.05
CA ARG A 88 -9.98 1.68 -7.08
C ARG A 88 -10.36 1.07 -8.42
N SER A 89 -11.00 -0.09 -8.41
CA SER A 89 -11.37 -0.79 -9.64
C SER A 89 -12.66 -1.58 -9.48
N ASP A 90 -13.46 -1.63 -10.54
CA ASP A 90 -14.60 -2.53 -10.72
C ASP A 90 -14.16 -3.92 -11.26
N GLN A 91 -12.90 -4.06 -11.64
CA GLN A 91 -12.36 -5.30 -12.19
C GLN A 91 -11.77 -6.22 -11.11
N PRO A 92 -11.83 -7.56 -11.30
CA PRO A 92 -11.22 -8.53 -10.39
C PRO A 92 -9.72 -8.26 -10.16
N GLY A 93 -9.29 -8.34 -8.90
CA GLY A 93 -7.88 -8.23 -8.52
C GLY A 93 -7.23 -6.87 -8.78
N GLY A 94 -8.04 -5.80 -8.91
CA GLY A 94 -7.52 -4.44 -9.16
C GLY A 94 -7.00 -4.22 -10.58
N LYS A 95 -7.44 -5.03 -11.54
CA LYS A 95 -7.03 -4.87 -12.94
C LYS A 95 -7.44 -3.49 -13.50
N PRO A 96 -6.74 -3.00 -14.53
CA PRO A 96 -7.13 -1.79 -15.24
C PRO A 96 -8.57 -1.85 -15.75
N SER A 97 -9.28 -0.74 -15.60
CA SER A 97 -10.65 -0.56 -16.08
C SER A 97 -10.74 0.67 -16.97
N SER A 98 -11.71 0.68 -17.88
CA SER A 98 -12.06 1.83 -18.72
C SER A 98 -13.08 2.77 -18.05
N GLN A 99 -13.60 2.42 -16.87
CA GLN A 99 -14.59 3.23 -16.17
C GLN A 99 -13.95 4.49 -15.56
N PRO A 100 -14.62 5.67 -15.59
CA PRO A 100 -14.06 6.92 -15.05
C PRO A 100 -13.66 6.87 -13.57
N GLY A 101 -14.28 5.97 -12.79
CA GLY A 101 -13.96 5.80 -11.37
C GLY A 101 -12.64 5.05 -11.10
N TYR A 102 -11.99 4.50 -12.13
CA TYR A 102 -10.76 3.72 -11.97
C TYR A 102 -9.58 4.62 -11.64
N VAL A 103 -8.87 4.28 -10.57
CA VAL A 103 -7.63 4.97 -10.18
C VAL A 103 -6.56 3.96 -9.81
N HIS A 104 -5.31 4.31 -10.12
CA HIS A 104 -4.12 3.53 -9.80
C HIS A 104 -2.94 4.48 -9.59
N ARG A 105 -2.49 4.61 -8.34
CA ARG A 105 -1.48 5.61 -7.94
C ARG A 105 -0.62 5.06 -6.81
N THR A 106 0.66 5.41 -6.74
CA THR A 106 1.42 5.12 -5.52
C THR A 106 1.01 6.09 -4.41
N LEU A 107 1.09 5.65 -3.16
CA LEU A 107 0.79 6.51 -2.00
C LEU A 107 1.71 7.75 -1.98
N SER A 108 2.98 7.55 -2.32
CA SER A 108 3.98 8.62 -2.40
C SER A 108 3.64 9.65 -3.48
N GLN A 109 3.19 9.22 -4.67
CA GLN A 109 2.72 10.12 -5.73
C GLN A 109 1.48 10.89 -5.30
N LEU A 110 0.51 10.21 -4.68
CA LEU A 110 -0.70 10.85 -4.18
C LEU A 110 -0.36 11.98 -3.21
N VAL A 111 0.47 11.71 -2.21
CA VAL A 111 0.81 12.69 -1.16
C VAL A 111 1.66 13.84 -1.70
N VAL A 112 2.72 13.53 -2.44
CA VAL A 112 3.72 14.54 -2.84
C VAL A 112 3.31 15.29 -4.10
N SER A 113 2.85 14.60 -5.13
CA SER A 113 2.52 15.22 -6.41
C SER A 113 1.08 15.73 -6.44
N ASP A 114 0.12 14.94 -5.96
CA ASP A 114 -1.28 15.27 -6.15
C ASP A 114 -1.75 16.24 -5.04
N PHE A 115 -1.45 15.95 -3.77
CA PHE A 115 -1.77 16.85 -2.65
C PHE A 115 -0.71 17.94 -2.39
N GLY A 116 0.47 17.87 -3.03
CA GLY A 116 1.53 18.88 -2.85
C GLY A 116 2.17 18.89 -1.46
N VAL A 117 2.06 17.81 -0.69
CA VAL A 117 2.54 17.74 0.69
C VAL A 117 3.95 17.12 0.72
N ALA A 118 4.95 17.94 1.04
CA ALA A 118 6.36 17.55 1.10
C ALA A 118 6.74 16.80 2.40
N ILE A 119 5.96 15.79 2.79
CA ILE A 119 6.28 14.90 3.93
C ILE A 119 7.24 13.79 3.52
N LEU A 120 7.18 13.32 2.27
CA LEU A 120 8.08 12.29 1.75
C LEU A 120 9.18 12.91 0.87
N PRO A 121 10.36 12.27 0.73
CA PRO A 121 11.47 12.80 -0.05
C PRO A 121 11.18 12.97 -1.54
N SER A 122 10.31 12.13 -2.12
CA SER A 122 9.97 12.15 -3.54
C SER A 122 8.64 11.44 -3.81
N PRO A 123 7.98 11.70 -4.95
CA PRO A 123 6.78 10.97 -5.35
C PRO A 123 7.04 9.49 -5.68
N ASP A 124 8.28 9.13 -6.02
CA ASP A 124 8.68 7.74 -6.27
C ASP A 124 9.32 7.08 -5.03
N HIS A 125 8.99 7.58 -3.84
CA HIS A 125 9.57 7.10 -2.59
C HIS A 125 9.26 5.62 -2.33
N TRP A 126 10.32 4.87 -2.02
CA TRP A 126 10.29 3.54 -1.45
C TRP A 126 10.75 3.61 -0.01
N TRP A 127 10.02 2.97 0.89
CA TRP A 127 10.38 2.89 2.30
C TRP A 127 11.48 1.84 2.51
N PRO A 128 12.71 2.24 2.89
CA PRO A 128 13.78 1.31 3.17
C PRO A 128 13.67 0.73 4.58
N PHE A 129 14.12 -0.50 4.77
CA PHE A 129 14.29 -1.12 6.07
C PHE A 129 15.42 -2.17 6.03
N SER A 130 16.11 -2.32 7.14
CA SER A 130 17.19 -3.30 7.30
C SER A 130 16.98 -4.22 8.50
N ASP A 131 16.06 -3.86 9.40
CA ASP A 131 15.75 -4.59 10.62
C ASP A 131 14.27 -4.41 11.00
N THR A 132 13.85 -5.09 12.07
CA THR A 132 12.48 -5.05 12.60
C THR A 132 12.01 -3.66 12.97
N THR A 133 12.89 -2.87 13.60
CA THR A 133 12.54 -1.57 14.14
C THR A 133 12.32 -0.57 13.00
N SER A 134 13.25 -0.51 12.04
CA SER A 134 13.14 0.30 10.83
C SER A 134 11.95 -0.12 9.98
N LEU A 135 11.66 -1.43 9.86
CA LEU A 135 10.46 -1.92 9.18
C LEU A 135 9.18 -1.45 9.88
N GLY A 136 9.09 -1.58 11.21
CA GLY A 136 7.94 -1.14 11.98
C GLY A 136 7.68 0.35 11.84
N ASN A 137 8.72 1.18 11.94
CA ASN A 137 8.62 2.63 11.76
C ASN A 137 8.17 3.01 10.35
N ALA A 138 8.76 2.38 9.33
CA ALA A 138 8.40 2.62 7.94
C ALA A 138 6.94 2.23 7.63
N LEU A 139 6.49 1.07 8.13
CA LEU A 139 5.10 0.64 8.00
C LEU A 139 4.15 1.57 8.75
N ALA A 140 4.54 2.08 9.92
CA ALA A 140 3.75 3.03 10.68
C ALA A 140 3.59 4.35 9.91
N GLU A 141 4.66 4.90 9.35
CA GLU A 141 4.61 6.11 8.51
C GLU A 141 3.70 5.92 7.29
N ALA A 142 3.93 4.84 6.52
CA ALA A 142 3.11 4.52 5.36
C ALA A 142 1.64 4.29 5.75
N GLY A 143 1.38 3.65 6.89
CA GLY A 143 0.05 3.43 7.44
C GLY A 143 -0.66 4.74 7.81
N HIS A 144 0.03 5.68 8.46
CA HIS A 144 -0.52 7.01 8.76
C HIS A 144 -0.89 7.77 7.49
N LEU A 145 -0.02 7.75 6.48
CA LEU A 145 -0.30 8.38 5.18
C LEU A 145 -1.46 7.70 4.44
N ALA A 146 -1.55 6.38 4.50
CA ALA A 146 -2.67 5.63 3.94
C ALA A 146 -3.99 5.99 4.63
N VAL A 147 -4.01 6.13 5.96
CA VAL A 147 -5.20 6.54 6.70
C VAL A 147 -5.58 7.99 6.43
N GLY A 148 -4.60 8.91 6.42
CA GLY A 148 -4.86 10.34 6.26
C GLY A 148 -5.21 10.77 4.84
N TYR A 149 -4.61 10.14 3.83
CA TYR A 149 -4.76 10.53 2.42
C TYR A 149 -5.31 9.40 1.56
N GLY A 150 -4.74 8.20 1.66
CA GLY A 150 -5.04 7.11 0.73
C GLY A 150 -6.47 6.58 0.84
N ILE A 151 -6.95 6.30 2.05
CA ILE A 151 -8.27 5.71 2.31
C ILE A 151 -9.40 6.69 1.93
N PRO A 152 -9.40 7.96 2.39
CA PRO A 152 -10.40 8.93 1.97
C PRO A 152 -10.40 9.15 0.46
N TRP A 153 -9.23 9.20 -0.17
CA TRP A 153 -9.11 9.35 -1.62
C TRP A 153 -9.68 8.14 -2.38
N LEU A 154 -9.38 6.91 -1.93
CA LEU A 154 -9.96 5.69 -2.50
C LEU A 154 -11.49 5.61 -2.31
N GLN A 155 -12.03 6.26 -1.28
CA GLN A 155 -13.48 6.31 -1.03
C GLN A 155 -14.16 7.43 -1.83
N GLY A 156 -13.39 8.40 -2.33
CA GLY A 156 -13.91 9.60 -3.00
C GLY A 156 -14.29 10.73 -2.04
N ASP A 157 -13.99 10.56 -0.75
CA ASP A 157 -14.23 11.57 0.30
C ASP A 157 -13.18 12.68 0.30
N LEU A 158 -12.03 12.43 -0.35
CA LEU A 158 -10.94 13.38 -0.48
C LEU A 158 -10.48 13.47 -1.94
N SER A 159 -10.37 14.69 -2.46
CA SER A 159 -9.87 14.96 -3.81
C SER A 159 -8.74 16.00 -3.76
N PRO A 160 -7.65 15.84 -4.54
CA PRO A 160 -6.59 16.84 -4.64
C PRO A 160 -7.07 18.23 -5.06
N ASP A 161 -8.11 18.29 -5.90
CA ASP A 161 -8.65 19.54 -6.46
C ASP A 161 -9.66 20.24 -5.53
N GLY A 162 -9.85 19.74 -4.31
CA GLY A 162 -10.83 20.27 -3.34
C GLY A 162 -12.30 20.06 -3.73
N THR A 163 -12.58 19.47 -4.90
CA THR A 163 -13.93 19.12 -5.34
C THR A 163 -14.32 17.78 -4.72
N ASN A 164 -14.95 17.81 -3.54
CA ASN A 164 -15.50 16.61 -2.93
C ASN A 164 -16.72 16.12 -3.75
N ALA A 165 -16.79 14.83 -4.05
CA ALA A 165 -17.87 14.23 -4.85
C ALA A 165 -19.27 14.28 -4.18
N ASN A 166 -19.34 14.71 -2.91
CA ASN A 166 -20.57 14.94 -2.16
C ASN A 166 -21.02 16.42 -2.11
N GLY A 167 -20.37 17.32 -2.87
CA GLY A 167 -20.66 18.76 -2.88
C GLY A 167 -21.68 19.23 -3.92
N SER A 168 -22.37 18.33 -4.62
CA SER A 168 -23.42 18.71 -5.58
C SER A 168 -24.81 18.65 -4.94
N ASP A 169 -25.11 19.59 -4.05
CA ASP A 169 -26.44 20.22 -3.97
C ASP A 169 -26.47 21.38 -2.95
N GLU A 170 -27.38 22.32 -3.20
CA GLU A 170 -27.67 23.56 -2.44
C GLU A 170 -26.75 24.77 -2.66
N SER A 171 -26.81 25.34 -3.86
CA SER A 171 -26.99 26.80 -4.01
C SER A 171 -27.62 27.12 -5.35
N SER A 172 -28.95 27.04 -5.38
CA SER A 172 -29.80 27.73 -6.35
C SER A 172 -31.09 28.09 -5.64
N ALA A 173 -31.13 29.28 -5.05
CA ALA A 173 -32.32 30.07 -4.81
C ALA A 173 -31.91 31.55 -4.71
#